data_AF-E3K2V8-F1
#
_entry.id   AF-E3K2V8-F1
#
_cell.length_a   1.000
_cell.length_b   1.000
_cell.length_c   1.000
_cell.angle_alpha   90.00
_cell.angle_beta   90.00
_cell.angle_gamma   90.00
#
_symmetry.space_group_name_H-M   'P 1'
#
loop_
_entity.id
_entity.type
_entity.pdbx_description
1 polymer ?
#
loop_
_entity_poly.entity_id
_entity_poly.type
_entity_poly.pdbx_seq_one_letter_code
_entity_poly.pdbx_strand_id
1 'polypeptide(L)'
;MVTIPLIFGRLTTGDYTDKVALDLKIDELRAKISCTEEKKYSAEYHPPDKCSIGNAIMIELKDRTVLDKVEIKYSVGPKRPKILEVVNDQKTLENFDVEKFMDLWAKS
;
A
#
# COMPACT_ATOMS: atom_id res chain seq x y z
N MET A 1 3.07 5.47 -6.42
CA MET A 1 3.68 4.51 -5.47
C MET A 1 2.66 3.60 -4.82
N VAL A 2 1.61 4.10 -4.16
CA VAL A 2 0.63 3.24 -3.47
C VAL A 2 -0.32 2.51 -4.43
N THR A 3 -0.79 3.20 -5.47
CA THR A 3 -1.73 2.66 -6.46
C THR A 3 -1.21 1.43 -7.22
N ILE A 4 0.08 1.40 -7.56
CA ILE A 4 0.68 0.31 -8.36
C ILE A 4 0.59 -1.04 -7.62
N PRO A 5 1.06 -1.18 -6.36
CA PRO A 5 0.83 -2.37 -5.55
C PRO A 5 -0.63 -2.76 -5.39
N LEU A 6 -1.54 -1.80 -5.24
CA LEU A 6 -2.96 -2.10 -5.06
C LEU A 6 -3.59 -2.71 -6.32
N ILE A 7 -3.16 -2.30 -7.51
CA ILE A 7 -3.68 -2.81 -8.78
C ILE A 7 -2.95 -4.10 -9.20
N PHE A 8 -1.62 -4.15 -9.05
CA PHE A 8 -0.79 -5.19 -9.66
C PHE A 8 -0.13 -6.14 -8.66
N GLY A 9 -0.27 -5.92 -7.35
CA GLY A 9 0.36 -6.74 -6.30
C GLY A 9 1.90 -6.63 -6.25
N ARG A 10 2.50 -5.67 -6.94
CA ARG A 10 3.96 -5.49 -7.04
C ARG A 10 4.37 -4.03 -7.12
N LEU A 11 5.65 -3.76 -6.92
CA LEU A 11 6.27 -2.46 -7.21
C LEU A 11 7.72 -2.69 -7.65
N THR A 12 7.95 -2.54 -8.94
CA THR A 12 9.25 -2.76 -9.58
C THR A 12 9.74 -1.48 -10.25
N THR A 13 11.01 -1.46 -10.68
CA THR A 13 11.59 -0.32 -11.41
C THR A 13 10.88 -0.04 -12.74
N GLY A 14 10.34 -1.08 -13.39
CA GLY A 14 9.60 -0.95 -14.64
C GLY A 14 8.26 -0.21 -14.50
N ASP A 15 7.68 -0.20 -13.29
CA ASP A 15 6.40 0.45 -13.02
C ASP A 15 6.49 1.99 -12.97
N TYR A 16 7.71 2.54 -13.03
CA TYR A 16 7.96 3.99 -13.11
C TYR A 16 8.12 4.50 -14.55
N THR A 17 7.88 3.66 -15.56
CA THR A 17 8.00 4.04 -16.97
C THR A 17 6.71 4.66 -17.51
N ASP A 18 6.83 5.50 -18.54
CA ASP A 18 5.69 6.15 -19.19
C ASP A 18 4.65 5.16 -19.69
N LYS A 19 5.10 3.99 -20.17
CA LYS A 19 4.21 2.92 -20.65
C LYS A 19 3.23 2.47 -19.57
N VAL A 20 3.69 2.31 -18.33
CA VAL A 20 2.83 1.93 -17.20
C VAL A 20 2.00 3.11 -16.74
N ALA A 21 2.58 4.32 -16.74
CA ALA A 21 1.87 5.54 -16.36
C ALA A 21 0.66 5.87 -17.25
N LEU A 22 0.59 5.34 -18.48
CA LEU A 22 -0.55 5.50 -19.40
C LEU A 22 -1.81 4.69 -19.00
N ASP A 23 -1.73 3.76 -18.04
CA ASP A 23 -2.92 3.04 -17.59
C ASP A 23 -3.84 3.95 -16.76
N LEU A 24 -5.00 4.30 -17.34
CA LEU A 24 -5.98 5.20 -16.75
C LEU A 24 -6.46 4.76 -15.36
N LYS A 25 -6.47 3.45 -15.05
CA LYS A 25 -6.88 2.95 -13.72
C LYS A 25 -5.98 3.50 -12.61
N ILE A 26 -4.71 3.76 -12.92
CA ILE A 26 -3.75 4.31 -11.97
C ILE A 26 -4.19 5.72 -11.57
N ASP A 27 -4.51 6.56 -12.54
CA ASP A 27 -4.89 7.94 -12.26
C ASP A 27 -6.29 8.04 -11.66
N GLU A 28 -7.22 7.17 -12.08
CA GLU A 28 -8.53 7.04 -11.43
C GLU A 28 -8.44 6.69 -9.94
N LEU A 29 -7.53 5.76 -9.57
CA LEU A 29 -7.35 5.40 -8.16
C LEU A 29 -6.62 6.51 -7.40
N ARG A 30 -5.61 7.15 -8.00
CA ARG A 30 -4.90 8.29 -7.38
C ARG A 30 -5.86 9.44 -7.05
N ALA A 31 -6.81 9.74 -7.94
CA ALA A 31 -7.80 10.78 -7.70
C ALA A 31 -8.71 10.51 -6.49
N LYS A 32 -8.82 9.24 -6.05
CA LYS A 32 -9.61 8.82 -4.87
C LYS A 32 -8.78 8.74 -3.59
N ILE A 33 -7.46 8.87 -3.66
CA ILE A 33 -6.59 8.78 -2.49
C ILE A 33 -6.52 10.15 -1.81
N SER A 34 -6.84 10.19 -0.52
CA SER A 34 -6.54 11.30 0.37
C SER A 34 -5.36 10.94 1.27
N CYS A 35 -4.42 11.88 1.43
CA CYS A 35 -3.27 11.72 2.33
C CYS A 35 -3.36 12.79 3.41
N THR A 36 -3.42 12.36 4.67
CA THR A 36 -3.52 13.24 5.83
C THR A 36 -2.39 12.95 6.80
N GLU A 37 -1.85 14.00 7.40
CA GLU A 37 -0.83 13.85 8.44
C GLU A 37 -1.45 13.28 9.72
N GLU A 38 -0.79 12.28 10.29
CA GLU A 38 -1.03 11.80 11.65
C GLU A 38 0.14 12.26 12.53
N LYS A 39 -0.12 13.18 13.47
CA LYS A 39 0.91 13.82 14.30
C LYS A 39 1.76 12.82 15.07
N LYS A 40 1.19 11.66 15.43
CA LYS A 40 1.93 10.58 16.08
C LYS A 40 3.10 10.09 15.22
N TYR A 41 2.92 9.95 13.90
CA TYR A 41 3.99 9.48 13.01
C TYR A 41 5.11 10.50 12.89
N SER A 42 4.77 11.79 12.77
CA SER A 42 5.75 12.87 12.76
C SER A 42 6.56 12.90 14.06
N ALA A 43 5.91 12.74 15.22
CA ALA A 43 6.59 12.71 16.52
C ALA A 43 7.50 11.49 16.69
N GLU A 44 7.13 10.33 16.14
CA GLU A 44 7.91 9.08 16.22
C GLU A 44 9.05 9.00 15.18
N TYR A 45 9.09 9.91 14.19
CA TYR A 45 10.12 9.97 13.16
C TYR A 45 11.46 10.51 13.67
N HIS A 46 11.43 11.55 14.49
CA HIS A 46 12.64 12.27 14.93
C HIS A 46 13.51 11.56 15.98
N PRO A 47 12.95 10.88 17.01
CA PRO A 47 13.76 10.26 18.05
C PRO A 47 14.67 9.16 17.49
N PRO A 48 15.97 9.15 17.79
CA PRO A 48 16.94 8.22 17.20
C PRO A 48 16.71 6.75 17.59
N ASP A 49 16.09 6.51 18.74
CA ASP A 49 15.66 5.21 19.23
C ASP A 49 14.45 4.67 18.46
N LYS A 50 13.60 5.56 17.94
CA LYS A 50 12.43 5.20 17.15
C LYS A 50 12.72 5.20 15.65
N CYS A 51 13.08 6.35 15.07
CA CYS A 51 13.22 6.59 13.63
C CYS A 51 12.12 5.88 12.82
N SER A 52 10.86 6.07 13.23
CA SER A 52 9.69 5.43 12.63
C SER A 52 9.35 6.07 11.29
N ILE A 53 9.05 5.27 10.27
CA ILE A 53 8.57 5.75 8.96
C ILE A 53 7.13 5.28 8.80
N GLY A 54 6.29 5.73 9.73
CA GLY A 54 4.92 5.28 9.88
C GLY A 54 4.02 5.69 8.73
N ASN A 55 3.37 4.70 8.13
CA ASN A 55 2.28 4.89 7.17
C ASN A 55 1.13 3.96 7.54
N ALA A 56 -0.10 4.42 7.30
CA ALA A 56 -1.29 3.59 7.43
C ALA A 56 -2.19 3.78 6.21
N ILE A 57 -2.86 2.71 5.80
CA ILE A 57 -3.82 2.70 4.70
C ILE A 57 -5.15 2.19 5.23
N MET A 58 -6.22 2.90 4.92
CA MET A 58 -7.61 2.51 5.13
C MET A 58 -8.31 2.62 3.78
N ILE A 59 -9.11 1.61 3.43
CA ILE A 59 -9.81 1.55 2.16
C ILE A 59 -11.30 1.47 2.45
N GLU A 60 -12.07 2.41 1.89
CA GLU A 60 -13.52 2.34 1.81
C GLU A 60 -13.91 1.89 0.40
N LEU A 61 -14.66 0.80 0.32
CA LEU A 61 -15.19 0.25 -0.93
C LEU A 61 -16.47 1.00 -1.34
N LYS A 62 -16.87 0.86 -2.61
CA LYS A 62 -18.06 1.54 -3.16
C LYS A 62 -19.36 1.21 -2.41
N ASP A 63 -19.45 0.00 -1.87
CA ASP A 63 -20.59 -0.49 -1.08
C ASP A 63 -20.59 0.05 0.37
N ARG A 64 -19.69 0.98 0.71
CA ARG A 64 -19.43 1.54 2.04
C ARG A 64 -18.76 0.57 3.03
N THR A 65 -18.35 -0.61 2.58
CA THR A 65 -17.54 -1.50 3.42
C THR A 65 -16.16 -0.89 3.64
N VAL A 66 -15.77 -0.71 4.90
CA VAL A 66 -14.44 -0.23 5.28
C VAL A 66 -13.59 -1.42 5.66
N LEU A 67 -12.46 -1.59 4.99
CA LEU A 67 -11.49 -2.63 5.31
C LEU A 67 -10.66 -2.24 6.53
N ASP A 68 -10.10 -3.25 7.20
CA ASP A 68 -9.22 -3.04 8.34
C ASP A 68 -8.06 -2.12 7.98
N LYS A 69 -7.82 -1.12 8.84
CA LYS A 69 -6.71 -0.18 8.67
C LYS A 69 -5.40 -0.92 8.89
N VAL A 70 -4.54 -0.96 7.87
CA VAL A 70 -3.22 -1.56 7.95
C VAL A 70 -2.20 -0.47 8.25
N GLU A 71 -1.47 -0.62 9.36
CA GLU A 71 -0.42 0.31 9.79
C GLU A 71 0.95 -0.37 9.76
N ILE A 72 1.92 0.27 9.10
CA ILE A 72 3.32 -0.15 9.09
C ILE A 72 4.18 1.00 9.61
N LYS A 73 4.83 0.78 10.75
CA LYS A 73 5.68 1.78 11.41
C LYS A 73 7.15 1.75 10.95
N TYR A 74 7.61 0.58 10.49
CA TYR A 74 9.01 0.35 10.20
C TYR A 74 9.14 -0.41 8.89
N SER A 75 9.99 0.09 8.01
CA SER A 75 10.29 -0.56 6.74
C SER A 75 11.19 -1.78 6.92
N VAL A 76 11.14 -2.65 5.92
CA VAL A 76 12.10 -3.74 5.76
C VAL A 76 13.48 -3.13 5.47
N GLY A 77 14.46 -3.39 6.33
CA GLY A 77 15.78 -2.80 6.16
C GLY A 77 16.85 -3.37 7.09
N PRO A 78 18.14 -3.03 6.86
CA PRO A 78 19.28 -3.69 7.52
C PRO A 78 19.27 -3.58 9.04
N LYS A 79 18.71 -2.48 9.57
CA LYS A 79 18.63 -2.22 11.02
C LYS A 79 17.58 -3.07 11.74
N ARG A 80 16.63 -3.72 11.03
CA ARG A 80 15.49 -4.44 11.63
C ARG A 80 15.15 -5.73 10.87
N PRO A 81 15.99 -6.77 10.97
CA PRO A 81 15.83 -8.02 10.21
C PRO A 81 14.59 -8.83 10.59
N LYS A 82 14.00 -8.63 11.78
CA LYS A 82 12.79 -9.35 12.23
C LYS A 82 11.54 -9.03 11.40
N ILE A 83 11.54 -7.93 10.64
CA ILE A 83 10.42 -7.56 9.76
C ILE A 83 10.48 -8.33 8.43
N LEU A 84 11.68 -8.80 8.00
CA LEU A 84 11.80 -9.64 6.80
C LEU A 84 11.02 -10.97 6.95
N GLU A 85 10.97 -11.55 8.15
CA GLU A 85 10.24 -12.81 8.39
C GLU A 85 8.73 -12.65 8.20
N VAL A 86 8.16 -11.48 8.48
CA VAL A 86 6.71 -11.20 8.37
C VAL A 86 6.31 -10.83 6.94
N VAL A 87 7.20 -10.17 6.18
CA VAL A 87 6.93 -9.78 4.78
C VAL A 87 7.13 -10.95 3.80
N ASN A 88 7.83 -12.01 4.22
CA ASN A 88 8.01 -13.23 3.44
C ASN A 88 6.78 -14.16 3.39
N ASP A 89 5.61 -13.75 3.92
CA ASP A 89 4.35 -14.43 3.55
C ASP A 89 3.85 -14.01 2.16
N GLN A 90 4.77 -14.02 1.21
CA GLN A 90 4.56 -13.79 -0.21
C GLN A 90 3.55 -14.80 -0.78
N LYS A 91 3.44 -15.99 -0.17
CA LYS A 91 2.42 -17.01 -0.49
C LYS A 91 0.99 -16.53 -0.28
N THR A 92 0.73 -15.65 0.69
CA THR A 92 -0.62 -15.11 0.94
C THR A 92 -0.97 -14.02 -0.08
N LEU A 93 0.02 -13.28 -0.59
CA LEU A 93 -0.14 -12.32 -1.69
C LEU A 93 -0.22 -12.99 -3.07
N GLU A 94 0.54 -14.06 -3.30
CA GLU A 94 0.54 -14.85 -4.54
C GLU A 94 -0.79 -15.60 -4.76
N ASN A 95 -1.53 -15.89 -3.69
CA ASN A 95 -2.86 -16.49 -3.75
C ASN A 95 -4.01 -15.46 -3.70
N PHE A 96 -3.71 -14.16 -3.70
CA PHE A 96 -4.74 -13.13 -3.74
C PHE A 96 -5.32 -13.03 -5.15
N ASP A 97 -6.60 -13.37 -5.29
CA ASP A 97 -7.31 -13.35 -6.57
C ASP A 97 -7.62 -11.91 -7.00
N VAL A 98 -6.66 -11.33 -7.74
CA VAL A 98 -6.73 -9.96 -8.27
C VAL A 98 -7.90 -9.80 -9.24
N GLU A 99 -8.25 -10.84 -10.01
CA GLU A 99 -9.38 -10.76 -10.94
C GLU A 99 -10.70 -10.66 -10.19
N LYS A 100 -10.91 -11.48 -9.15
CA LYS A 100 -12.09 -11.40 -8.29
C LYS A 100 -12.19 -10.05 -7.56
N PHE A 101 -11.07 -9.49 -7.10
CA PHE A 101 -11.03 -8.15 -6.52
C PHE A 101 -11.44 -7.06 -7.53
N MET A 102 -10.92 -7.13 -8.76
CA MET A 102 -11.25 -6.18 -9.82
C MET A 102 -12.69 -6.35 -10.32
N ASP A 103 -13.25 -7.57 -10.31
CA ASP A 103 -14.64 -7.84 -10.70
C ASP A 103 -15.65 -7.30 -9.67
N LEU A 104 -15.29 -7.31 -8.38
CA LEU A 104 -16.05 -6.64 -7.32
C LEU A 104 -15.96 -5.10 -7.43
N TRP A 105 -14.84 -4.57 -7.93
CA TRP A 105 -14.64 -3.13 -8.11
C TRP A 105 -15.39 -2.56 -9.34
N ALA A 106 -15.50 -3.35 -10.41
CA ALA A 106 -16.01 -2.93 -11.72
C ALA A 106 -17.54 -3.06 -11.89
N LYS A 107 -18.26 -3.77 -11.01
CA LYS A 107 -19.73 -3.85 -11.09
C LYS A 107 -20.40 -2.61 -10.50
N SER A 108 -20.85 -1.76 -11.44
CA SER A 108 -21.65 -0.51 -11.35
C SER A 108 -21.12 0.55 -10.36
#